data_AF-A0A2W4RI38-F1
#
_entry.id   AF-A0A2W4RI38-F1
#
_cell.length_a   1.000
_cell.length_b   1.000
_cell.length_c   1.000
_cell.angle_alpha   90.00
_cell.angle_beta   90.00
_cell.angle_gamma   90.00
#
_symmetry.space_group_name_H-M   'P 1'
#
loop_
_entity.id
_entity.type
_entity.pdbx_description
1 polymer ?
#
loop_
_entity_poly.entity_id
_entity_poly.type
_entity_poly.pdbx_seq_one_letter_code
_entity_poly.pdbx_strand_id
1 'polypeptide(L)'
;VITFADGARGAVDVTTRDLGRVSKVAVIWQAPVNLDLHAFEYAASFGEPGHVWAASPSSPNDAWEKTLATGRGHGFITAADGNAEGDKIEVYTLWHHEEQTSGAIEMAVDFESRGDTPSGDMCGNGPLSQVAFEVVMLSRHGEVTRQQAMMLPMECGVTLTQSARYNKSVIPVLRIRR
;
A
#
# COMPACT_ATOMS: atom_id res chain seq x y z
N VAL A 1 -8.32 21.20 -11.11
CA VAL A 1 -9.78 21.29 -11.36
C VAL A 1 -10.30 19.88 -11.48
N ILE A 2 -11.24 19.49 -10.63
CA ILE A 2 -11.89 18.18 -10.67
C ILE A 2 -13.24 18.37 -11.37
N THR A 3 -13.59 17.45 -12.26
CA THR A 3 -14.90 17.42 -12.90
C THR A 3 -15.67 16.23 -12.35
N PHE A 4 -16.83 16.49 -11.76
CA PHE A 4 -17.72 15.45 -11.23
C PHE A 4 -18.60 14.87 -12.34
N ALA A 5 -19.21 13.72 -12.08
CA ALA A 5 -20.03 12.99 -13.06
C ALA A 5 -21.26 13.78 -13.56
N ASP A 6 -21.68 14.80 -12.82
CA ASP A 6 -22.76 15.74 -13.17
C ASP A 6 -22.26 16.95 -14.00
N GLY A 7 -20.97 16.98 -14.35
CA GLY A 7 -20.36 18.09 -15.09
C GLY A 7 -20.01 19.30 -14.21
N ALA A 8 -20.24 19.24 -12.90
CA ALA A 8 -19.79 20.27 -11.98
C ALA A 8 -18.26 20.34 -11.97
N ARG A 9 -17.72 21.56 -12.02
CA ARG A 9 -16.28 21.82 -11.97
C ARG A 9 -15.93 22.48 -10.66
N GLY A 10 -15.11 21.82 -9.86
CA GLY A 10 -14.54 22.37 -8.64
C GLY A 10 -13.04 22.63 -8.81
N ALA A 11 -12.58 23.81 -8.42
CA ALA A 11 -11.17 24.00 -8.12
C ALA A 11 -10.95 23.55 -6.66
N VAL A 12 -10.48 22.32 -6.48
CA VAL A 12 -9.90 21.95 -5.19
C VAL A 12 -8.52 22.59 -5.16
N ASP A 13 -8.37 23.59 -4.30
CA ASP A 13 -7.07 24.13 -3.94
C ASP A 13 -6.42 23.09 -3.01
N VAL A 14 -5.82 22.05 -3.62
CA VAL A 14 -4.96 21.11 -2.90
C VAL A 14 -3.73 21.90 -2.52
N THR A 15 -3.85 22.70 -1.46
CA THR A 15 -2.71 23.46 -0.97
C THR A 15 -1.63 22.43 -0.61
N THR A 16 -0.38 22.75 -0.91
CA THR A 16 0.77 21.91 -0.56
C THR A 16 0.83 21.56 0.94
N ARG A 17 0.10 22.31 1.78
CA ARG A 17 -0.12 22.02 3.21
C ARG A 17 -0.92 20.75 3.48
N ASP A 18 -1.91 20.39 2.65
CA ASP A 18 -2.68 19.15 2.85
C ASP A 18 -1.85 17.91 2.48
N LEU A 19 -0.96 18.02 1.48
CA LEU A 19 0.03 16.98 1.20
C LEU A 19 1.07 16.86 2.32
N GLY A 20 1.35 17.95 3.05
CA GLY A 20 2.25 17.96 4.21
C GLY A 20 1.76 17.14 5.41
N ARG A 21 0.47 16.77 5.43
CA ARG A 21 -0.17 16.01 6.50
C ARG A 21 -0.20 14.51 6.24
N VAL A 22 0.19 14.07 5.04
CA VAL A 22 0.14 12.66 4.66
C VAL A 22 1.46 12.16 4.10
N SER A 23 1.74 10.89 4.36
CA SER A 23 2.62 10.10 3.48
C SER A 23 1.77 9.10 2.71
N LYS A 24 2.19 8.75 1.51
CA LYS A 24 1.51 7.71 0.71
C LYS A 24 2.52 6.69 0.22
N VAL A 25 2.10 5.44 0.17
CA VAL A 25 2.80 4.35 -0.50
C VAL A 25 1.81 3.68 -1.43
N ALA A 26 2.13 3.64 -2.72
CA ALA A 26 1.31 3.02 -3.75
C ALA A 26 2.04 1.84 -4.36
N VAL A 27 1.30 0.76 -4.62
CA VAL A 27 1.72 -0.39 -5.43
C VAL A 27 0.88 -0.39 -6.70
N ILE A 28 1.54 -0.40 -7.86
CA ILE A 28 0.91 -0.31 -9.18
C ILE A 28 1.35 -1.50 -10.02
N TRP A 29 0.42 -2.27 -10.57
CA TRP A 29 0.75 -3.42 -11.42
C TRP A 29 -0.24 -3.57 -12.57
N GLN A 30 0.23 -4.24 -13.62
CA GLN A 30 -0.55 -4.50 -14.83
C GLN A 30 -0.52 -6.00 -15.14
N ALA A 31 -1.26 -6.77 -14.34
CA ALA A 31 -1.42 -8.21 -14.51
C ALA A 31 -2.81 -8.65 -14.02
N PRO A 32 -3.39 -9.72 -14.58
CA PRO A 32 -4.71 -10.23 -14.19
C PRO A 32 -4.64 -11.03 -12.87
N VAL A 33 -3.97 -10.47 -11.87
CA VAL A 33 -3.82 -11.03 -10.53
C VAL A 33 -4.07 -9.95 -9.49
N ASN A 34 -4.27 -10.37 -8.24
CA ASN A 34 -4.36 -9.50 -7.10
C ASN A 34 -3.02 -9.43 -6.36
N LEU A 35 -2.51 -8.21 -6.18
CA LEU A 35 -1.44 -7.91 -5.25
C LEU A 35 -2.03 -7.06 -4.12
N ASP A 36 -1.77 -7.44 -2.88
CA ASP A 36 -2.26 -6.70 -1.70
C ASP A 36 -1.09 -5.95 -1.06
N LEU A 37 -1.29 -4.67 -0.78
CA LEU A 37 -0.40 -3.84 0.02
C LEU A 37 -0.75 -4.01 1.50
N HIS A 38 0.24 -4.36 2.30
CA HIS A 38 0.12 -4.48 3.74
C HIS A 38 0.94 -3.40 4.44
N ALA A 39 0.33 -2.70 5.39
CA ALA A 39 0.99 -1.80 6.31
C ALA A 39 0.90 -2.35 7.74
N PHE A 40 2.04 -2.50 8.40
CA PHE A 40 2.17 -2.97 9.77
C PHE A 40 2.56 -1.78 10.66
N GLU A 41 1.55 -1.07 11.14
CA GLU A 41 1.73 0.11 11.97
C GLU A 41 2.31 -0.28 13.33
N TYR A 42 3.39 0.39 13.76
CA TYR A 42 3.95 0.26 15.10
C TYR A 42 4.29 -1.18 15.52
N ALA A 43 4.84 -1.96 14.58
CA ALA A 43 5.23 -3.36 14.77
C ALA A 43 4.05 -4.33 15.00
N ALA A 44 2.85 -3.99 14.52
CA ALA A 44 1.74 -4.92 14.43
C ALA A 44 2.14 -6.19 13.67
N SER A 45 1.73 -7.34 14.20
CA SER A 45 1.84 -8.61 13.48
C SER A 45 0.65 -8.80 12.54
N PHE A 46 0.69 -9.85 11.74
CA PHE A 46 -0.42 -10.20 10.87
C PHE A 46 -1.72 -10.40 11.66
N GLY A 47 -2.76 -9.68 11.27
CA GLY A 47 -4.10 -9.75 11.87
C GLY A 47 -4.24 -9.01 13.20
N GLU A 48 -3.17 -8.41 13.73
CA GLU A 48 -3.23 -7.61 14.95
C GLU A 48 -3.76 -6.19 14.66
N PRO A 49 -4.27 -5.49 15.69
CA PRO A 49 -4.55 -4.06 15.58
C PRO A 49 -3.33 -3.29 15.07
N GLY A 50 -3.50 -2.53 13.98
CA GLY A 50 -2.41 -1.84 13.28
C GLY A 50 -1.95 -2.53 11.99
N HIS A 51 -2.45 -3.73 11.69
CA HIS A 51 -2.31 -4.34 10.37
C HIS A 51 -3.40 -3.82 9.42
N VAL A 52 -3.01 -2.92 8.50
CA VAL A 52 -3.90 -2.26 7.54
C VAL A 52 -3.64 -2.84 6.14
N TRP A 53 -4.67 -3.41 5.53
CA TRP A 53 -4.62 -4.10 4.22
C TRP A 53 -6.04 -4.24 3.64
N ALA A 54 -6.19 -4.82 2.45
CA ALA A 54 -7.48 -4.90 1.75
C ALA A 54 -8.64 -5.47 2.60
N ALA A 55 -8.40 -6.50 3.40
CA ALA A 55 -9.44 -7.09 4.28
C ALA A 55 -9.67 -6.31 5.59
N SER A 56 -8.78 -5.37 5.94
CA SER A 56 -8.92 -4.48 7.11
C SER A 56 -8.39 -3.08 6.76
N PRO A 57 -9.08 -2.33 5.88
CA PRO A 57 -8.51 -1.14 5.24
C PRO A 57 -8.51 0.12 6.11
N SER A 58 -9.15 0.10 7.28
CA SER A 58 -9.54 1.31 8.03
C SER A 58 -10.35 2.28 7.16
N SER A 59 -10.35 3.58 7.49
CA SER A 59 -10.99 4.62 6.69
C SER A 59 -10.27 5.95 6.93
N PRO A 60 -10.40 6.95 6.04
CA PRO A 60 -9.80 8.27 6.25
C PRO A 60 -10.18 8.89 7.60
N ASN A 61 -11.45 8.74 8.02
CA ASN A 61 -11.96 9.31 9.26
C ASN A 61 -11.44 8.53 10.47
N ASP A 62 -11.53 7.20 10.48
CA ASP A 62 -11.06 6.39 11.60
C ASP A 62 -9.55 6.56 11.82
N ALA A 63 -8.78 6.61 10.73
CA ALA A 63 -7.35 6.85 10.79
C ALA A 63 -7.02 8.24 11.34
N TRP A 64 -7.78 9.26 10.95
CA TRP A 64 -7.62 10.62 11.48
C TRP A 64 -7.98 10.70 12.98
N GLU A 65 -9.12 10.13 13.38
CA GLU A 65 -9.55 10.11 14.79
C GLU A 65 -8.53 9.37 15.67
N LYS A 66 -8.03 8.22 15.23
CA LYS A 66 -6.94 7.51 15.92
C LYS A 66 -5.67 8.35 15.99
N THR A 67 -5.34 9.06 14.91
CA THR A 67 -4.15 9.94 14.88
C THR A 67 -4.20 11.01 15.96
N LEU A 68 -5.36 11.63 16.15
CA LEU A 68 -5.58 12.60 17.22
C LEU A 68 -5.58 11.94 18.61
N ALA A 69 -6.21 10.78 18.75
CA ALA A 69 -6.35 10.10 20.03
C ALA A 69 -5.03 9.53 20.58
N THR A 70 -4.16 9.02 19.71
CA THR A 70 -2.90 8.38 20.11
C THR A 70 -1.70 9.32 20.06
N GLY A 71 -1.81 10.46 19.37
CA GLY A 71 -0.69 11.37 19.11
C GLY A 71 0.34 10.80 18.13
N ARG A 72 0.00 9.73 17.41
CA ARG A 72 0.86 9.05 16.42
C ARG A 72 0.08 8.84 15.14
N GLY A 73 0.74 8.83 14.00
CA GLY A 73 0.08 8.70 12.70
C GLY A 73 -0.61 7.36 12.49
N HIS A 74 -1.80 7.38 11.91
CA HIS A 74 -2.52 6.18 11.49
C HIS A 74 -2.99 6.31 10.06
N GLY A 75 -3.13 5.18 9.36
CA GLY A 75 -3.42 5.14 7.95
C GLY A 75 -4.57 4.25 7.57
N PHE A 76 -4.85 4.27 6.27
CA PHE A 76 -5.92 3.53 5.62
C PHE A 76 -5.50 3.14 4.20
N ILE A 77 -6.15 2.13 3.63
CA ILE A 77 -5.93 1.68 2.26
C ILE A 77 -7.10 2.03 1.35
N THR A 78 -6.78 2.44 0.13
CA THR A 78 -7.72 2.62 -0.98
C THR A 78 -7.20 1.89 -2.20
N ALA A 79 -8.11 1.24 -2.93
CA ALA A 79 -7.82 0.65 -4.24
C ALA A 79 -8.43 1.50 -5.36
N ALA A 80 -7.79 1.52 -6.51
CA ALA A 80 -8.27 2.17 -7.72
C ALA A 80 -7.72 1.47 -8.97
N ASP A 81 -8.39 1.64 -10.09
CA ASP A 81 -7.77 1.39 -11.39
C ASP A 81 -6.88 2.59 -11.77
N GLY A 82 -5.78 2.33 -12.47
CA GLY A 82 -4.89 3.38 -12.95
C GLY A 82 -5.39 4.08 -14.22
N ASN A 83 -4.51 4.89 -14.82
CA ASN A 83 -4.85 5.65 -16.01
C ASN A 83 -4.75 4.81 -17.30
N ALA A 84 -3.92 3.76 -17.31
CA ALA A 84 -3.84 2.84 -18.42
C ALA A 84 -4.76 1.63 -18.19
N GLU A 85 -5.23 1.04 -19.29
CA GLU A 85 -6.07 -0.14 -19.22
C GLU A 85 -5.33 -1.30 -18.56
N GLY A 86 -5.96 -1.89 -17.55
CA GLY A 86 -5.41 -3.00 -16.77
C GLY A 86 -4.50 -2.58 -15.62
N ASP A 87 -4.23 -1.28 -15.44
CA ASP A 87 -3.54 -0.78 -14.24
C ASP A 87 -4.40 -1.03 -13.00
N LYS A 88 -3.79 -1.65 -12.00
CA LYS A 88 -4.34 -1.82 -10.66
C LYS A 88 -3.46 -1.06 -9.68
N ILE A 89 -4.09 -0.36 -8.74
CA ILE A 89 -3.40 0.47 -7.76
C ILE A 89 -3.97 0.21 -6.37
N GLU A 90 -3.10 -0.06 -5.41
CA GLU A 90 -3.41 0.09 -3.98
C GLU A 90 -2.55 1.18 -3.36
N VAL A 91 -3.18 2.01 -2.53
CA VAL A 91 -2.52 3.14 -1.86
C VAL A 91 -2.77 3.09 -0.37
N TYR A 92 -1.71 2.92 0.40
CA TYR A 92 -1.70 3.20 1.82
C TYR A 92 -1.47 4.70 2.04
N THR A 93 -2.36 5.36 2.78
CA THR A 93 -2.25 6.76 3.17
C THR A 93 -2.12 6.85 4.68
N LEU A 94 -1.01 7.41 5.16
CA LEU A 94 -0.75 7.69 6.57
C LEU A 94 -1.07 9.16 6.88
N TRP A 95 -1.95 9.42 7.84
CA TRP A 95 -2.06 10.74 8.46
C TRP A 95 -0.94 10.93 9.47
N HIS A 96 -0.21 12.04 9.41
CA HIS A 96 0.79 12.39 10.41
C HIS A 96 0.15 13.19 11.54
N HIS A 97 0.54 12.90 12.77
CA HIS A 97 0.34 13.82 13.89
C HIS A 97 1.51 14.82 13.95
N GLU A 98 1.23 16.12 14.11
CA GLU A 98 2.25 17.18 14.01
C GLU A 98 3.38 17.02 15.04
N GLU A 99 3.05 16.52 16.23
CA GLU A 99 4.00 16.34 17.33
C GLU A 99 4.61 14.93 17.39
N GLN A 100 4.30 14.03 16.44
CA GLN A 100 4.77 12.66 16.55
C GLN A 100 6.30 12.57 16.52
N THR A 101 6.82 11.66 17.32
CA THR A 101 8.22 11.27 17.27
C THR A 101 8.50 10.41 16.04
N SER A 102 9.77 10.26 15.68
CA SER A 102 10.19 9.39 14.58
C SER A 102 9.68 7.95 14.80
N GLY A 103 9.33 7.29 13.69
CA GLY A 103 8.78 5.94 13.69
C GLY A 103 9.00 5.23 12.36
N ALA A 104 8.58 3.99 12.28
CA ALA A 104 8.63 3.20 11.06
C ALA A 104 7.35 2.38 10.93
N ILE A 105 6.83 2.32 9.72
CA ILE A 105 5.75 1.42 9.33
C ILE A 105 6.37 0.41 8.38
N GLU A 106 6.41 -0.85 8.83
CA GLU A 106 6.84 -1.94 7.97
C GLU A 106 5.76 -2.19 6.93
N MET A 107 6.18 -2.47 5.69
CA MET A 107 5.28 -2.71 4.58
C MET A 107 5.58 -4.07 3.99
N ALA A 108 4.59 -4.71 3.39
CA ALA A 108 4.78 -5.89 2.55
C ALA A 108 3.86 -5.79 1.33
N VAL A 109 4.24 -6.51 0.27
CA VAL A 109 3.31 -6.82 -0.82
C VAL A 109 3.04 -8.32 -0.75
N ASP A 110 1.76 -8.70 -0.81
CA ASP A 110 1.33 -10.09 -0.97
C ASP A 110 0.90 -10.34 -2.41
N PHE A 111 1.23 -11.52 -2.94
CA PHE A 111 0.64 -12.01 -4.18
C PHE A 111 -0.61 -12.82 -3.82
N GLU A 112 -1.66 -12.12 -3.41
CA GLU A 112 -2.90 -12.71 -2.86
C GLU A 112 -3.48 -13.79 -3.78
N SER A 113 -3.55 -13.56 -5.09
CA SER A 113 -4.09 -14.56 -6.02
C SER A 113 -3.32 -15.88 -6.04
N ARG A 114 -2.01 -15.86 -5.72
CA ARG A 114 -1.19 -17.08 -5.63
C ARG A 114 -1.56 -17.91 -4.39
N GLY A 115 -2.00 -17.26 -3.32
CA GLY A 115 -2.37 -17.87 -2.04
C GLY A 115 -1.22 -18.53 -1.28
N ASP A 116 -1.56 -19.26 -0.22
CA ASP A 116 -0.59 -19.97 0.63
C ASP A 116 0.06 -21.17 -0.05
N THR A 117 -0.62 -21.80 -1.01
CA THR A 117 -0.12 -22.97 -1.73
C THR A 117 -0.19 -22.67 -3.23
N PRO A 118 0.92 -22.19 -3.84
CA PRO A 118 0.93 -21.76 -5.23
C PRO A 118 0.54 -22.89 -6.17
N SER A 119 -0.30 -22.58 -7.16
CA SER A 119 -0.77 -23.56 -8.14
C SER A 119 -1.09 -22.91 -9.49
N GLY A 120 -1.27 -23.75 -10.52
CA GLY A 120 -1.65 -23.32 -11.86
C GLY A 120 -0.66 -22.32 -12.47
N ASP A 121 -1.20 -21.25 -13.04
CA ASP A 121 -0.41 -20.26 -13.78
C ASP A 121 0.47 -19.37 -12.87
N MET A 122 0.25 -19.38 -11.55
CA MET A 122 0.87 -18.43 -10.60
C MET A 122 2.11 -18.98 -9.88
N CYS A 123 2.62 -20.15 -10.29
CA CYS A 123 3.77 -20.82 -9.69
C CYS A 123 4.70 -21.41 -10.76
N GLY A 124 5.93 -21.79 -10.37
CA GLY A 124 6.92 -22.40 -11.24
C GLY A 124 7.17 -21.57 -12.51
N ASN A 125 7.04 -22.20 -13.67
CA ASN A 125 7.16 -21.55 -14.98
C ASN A 125 5.82 -21.09 -15.56
N GLY A 126 4.78 -20.99 -14.72
CA GLY A 126 3.46 -20.51 -15.14
C GLY A 126 3.51 -19.08 -15.67
N PRO A 127 2.61 -18.70 -16.58
CA PRO A 127 2.65 -17.40 -17.25
C PRO A 127 2.37 -16.21 -16.31
N LEU A 128 1.80 -16.44 -15.13
CA LEU A 128 1.54 -15.44 -14.10
C LEU A 128 2.41 -15.66 -12.85
N SER A 129 3.42 -16.53 -12.92
CA SER A 129 4.25 -16.84 -11.76
C SER A 129 5.15 -15.68 -11.34
N GLN A 130 5.38 -14.72 -12.23
CA GLN A 130 6.12 -13.49 -11.99
C GLN A 130 5.26 -12.27 -12.32
N VAL A 131 5.32 -11.26 -11.47
CA VAL A 131 4.54 -10.01 -11.64
C VAL A 131 5.45 -8.83 -11.38
N ALA A 132 5.65 -7.98 -12.39
CA ALA A 132 6.32 -6.70 -12.22
C ALA A 132 5.34 -5.67 -11.65
N PHE A 133 5.83 -4.79 -10.79
CA PHE A 133 5.04 -3.71 -10.21
C PHE A 133 5.93 -2.50 -9.87
N GLU A 134 5.32 -1.32 -9.82
CA GLU A 134 5.95 -0.09 -9.37
C GLU A 134 5.52 0.22 -7.93
N VAL A 135 6.48 0.61 -7.10
CA VAL A 135 6.25 1.24 -5.81
C VAL A 135 6.48 2.73 -5.93
N VAL A 136 5.47 3.52 -5.57
CA VAL A 136 5.58 4.99 -5.51
C VAL A 136 5.38 5.43 -4.06
N MET A 137 6.34 6.18 -3.52
CA MET A 137 6.24 6.75 -2.18
C MET A 137 6.21 8.27 -2.27
N LEU A 138 5.24 8.89 -1.59
CA LEU A 138 5.17 10.31 -1.31
C LEU A 138 5.50 10.51 0.17
N SER A 139 6.56 11.26 0.46
CA SER A 139 6.87 11.67 1.83
C SER A 139 6.02 12.87 2.25
N ARG A 140 5.89 13.09 3.56
CA ARG A 140 5.25 14.29 4.13
C ARG A 140 5.88 15.63 3.70
N HIS A 141 7.09 15.61 3.14
CA HIS A 141 7.75 16.83 2.65
C HIS A 141 7.56 17.03 1.15
N GLY A 142 6.71 16.21 0.50
CA GLY A 142 6.42 16.29 -0.93
C GLY A 142 7.45 15.58 -1.81
N GLU A 143 8.45 14.90 -1.23
CA GLU A 143 9.40 14.10 -2.01
C GLU A 143 8.70 12.86 -2.55
N VAL A 144 8.88 12.59 -3.84
CA VAL A 144 8.35 11.40 -4.51
C VAL A 144 9.49 10.50 -4.93
N THR A 145 9.47 9.25 -4.49
CA THR A 145 10.40 8.22 -4.97
C THR A 145 9.63 7.12 -5.70
N ARG A 146 10.23 6.60 -6.77
CA ARG A 146 9.68 5.50 -7.56
C ARG A 146 10.68 4.36 -7.61
N GLN A 147 10.20 3.14 -7.49
CA GLN A 147 11.02 1.94 -7.57
C GLN A 147 10.27 0.86 -8.33
N GLN A 148 10.92 0.25 -9.30
CA GLN A 148 10.44 -0.96 -9.96
C GLN A 148 10.79 -2.18 -9.10
N ALA A 149 9.85 -3.09 -8.96
CA ALA A 149 9.98 -4.32 -8.19
C ALA A 149 9.29 -5.49 -8.91
N MET A 150 9.51 -6.69 -8.40
CA MET A 150 9.04 -7.90 -9.05
C MET A 150 8.74 -8.98 -8.02
N MET A 151 7.54 -9.56 -8.12
CA MET A 151 7.21 -10.81 -7.46
C MET A 151 7.86 -11.95 -8.22
N LEU A 152 8.78 -12.66 -7.57
CA LEU A 152 9.45 -13.81 -8.18
C LEU A 152 8.56 -15.07 -8.11
N PRO A 153 8.76 -16.03 -9.04
CA PRO A 153 8.10 -17.32 -8.99
C PRO A 153 8.38 -18.09 -7.70
N MET A 154 7.39 -18.87 -7.26
CA MET A 154 7.49 -19.82 -6.15
C MET A 154 7.23 -21.24 -6.64
N GLU A 155 7.74 -22.24 -5.92
CA GLU A 155 7.48 -23.65 -6.23
C GLU A 155 5.99 -23.97 -6.11
N CYS A 156 5.48 -24.78 -7.05
CA CYS A 156 4.09 -25.22 -7.04
C CYS A 156 3.84 -26.26 -5.94
N GLY A 157 2.69 -26.18 -5.27
CA GLY A 157 2.26 -27.18 -4.29
C GLY A 157 2.94 -27.10 -2.92
N VAL A 158 3.89 -26.17 -2.73
CA VAL A 158 4.55 -25.94 -1.45
C VAL A 158 3.79 -24.89 -0.66
N THR A 159 3.41 -25.19 0.57
CA THR A 159 2.82 -24.19 1.48
C THR A 159 3.89 -23.17 1.86
N LEU A 160 3.64 -21.91 1.51
CA LEU A 160 4.53 -20.80 1.80
C LEU A 160 4.55 -20.47 3.28
N THR A 161 5.72 -20.07 3.78
CA THR A 161 5.80 -19.42 5.08
C THR A 161 5.19 -18.02 4.98
N GLN A 162 4.75 -17.47 6.12
CA GLN A 162 4.26 -16.10 6.20
C GLN A 162 5.26 -15.10 5.59
N SER A 163 6.56 -15.23 5.88
CA SER A 163 7.60 -14.36 5.33
C SER A 163 7.82 -14.48 3.82
N ALA A 164 7.53 -15.65 3.23
CA ALA A 164 7.62 -15.87 1.80
C ALA A 164 6.39 -15.31 1.06
N ARG A 165 5.22 -15.32 1.70
CA ARG A 165 3.97 -14.74 1.19
C ARG A 165 3.98 -13.21 1.29
N TYR A 166 4.16 -12.67 2.48
CA TYR A 166 4.19 -11.23 2.74
C TYR A 166 5.60 -10.69 2.52
N ASN A 167 5.91 -10.32 1.28
CA ASN A 167 7.25 -9.94 0.89
C ASN A 167 7.58 -8.51 1.34
N LYS A 168 8.31 -8.40 2.46
CA LYS A 168 8.80 -7.13 3.02
C LYS A 168 10.04 -6.57 2.30
N SER A 169 10.72 -7.39 1.49
CA SER A 169 12.00 -7.01 0.86
C SER A 169 11.81 -6.20 -0.43
N VAL A 170 10.63 -6.29 -1.04
CA VAL A 170 10.33 -5.64 -2.33
C VAL A 170 9.74 -4.24 -2.18
N ILE A 171 9.47 -3.81 -0.95
CA ILE A 171 8.87 -2.51 -0.63
C ILE A 171 9.65 -1.84 0.51
N PRO A 172 10.04 -0.56 0.37
CA PRO A 172 10.76 0.15 1.43
C PRO A 172 9.87 0.39 2.66
N VAL A 173 10.52 0.41 3.83
CA VAL A 173 9.91 0.83 5.09
C VAL A 173 9.55 2.31 5.01
N LEU A 174 8.30 2.66 5.36
CA LEU A 174 7.89 4.04 5.47
C LEU A 174 8.43 4.62 6.78
N ARG A 175 9.44 5.50 6.66
CA ARG A 175 10.03 6.18 7.81
C ARG A 175 9.27 7.45 8.12
N ILE A 176 8.77 7.53 9.35
CA ILE A 176 8.23 8.73 9.94
C ILE A 176 9.39 9.54 10.51
N ARG A 177 9.54 10.79 10.06
CA ARG A 177 10.52 11.73 10.59
C ARG A 177 9.81 12.97 11.11
N ARG A 178 10.27 13.47 12.26
CA ARG A 178 9.84 14.74 12.82
C ARG A 178 10.23 15.91 11.92
#